data_AF-A0A8B9Z5U6-F1
#
_entry.id   AF-A0A8B9Z5U6-F1
#
_cell.length_a   1.000
_cell.length_b   1.000
_cell.length_c   1.000
_cell.angle_alpha   90.00
_cell.angle_beta   90.00
_cell.angle_gamma   90.00
#
_symmetry.space_group_name_H-M   'P 1'
#
loop_
_entity.id
_entity.type
_entity.pdbx_description
1 polymer ?
#
loop_
_entity_poly.entity_id
_entity_poly.type
_entity_poly.pdbx_seq_one_letter_code
_entity_poly.pdbx_strand_id
1 'polypeptide(L)'
;LCRWFHPNISGIEAEKLLLTRGVHGSFLARPSKSNPGDFTLSVRRNDEVTHIKIQNTGDYYDLYGGEKFATLAELVQYYTEQQGLLREKNSNVIELKYPLNCQDPTSERWYHGHLTGKEAEKLLTEKGKPGSFLVRESQSKPGDFVLSVLTNEDKMETGDRKPHVTHVMIHYQVGNVEKHGWVTQLGAVPSSLTGVLSFFPLQPDGKYDVGGGERFDTLTDLVEHYKKNPMVEKSGAVVHLKQPFNATRINAANIENRVKELNKMADHSEKAKQGFWEEFEMLQQQECKLLYPRKEGQRPENKAKNRYKNILPFDTTRVALRDVDESVPGSDYINANYIKSIPEDGRNSEHCKIYIATQGCLQTTVNDFWAMVYQENSHVIVMTTKEVERGRVSTSRKHATLLCTAYLPSPMNINGVSLI
;
A
#
# COMPACT_ATOMS: atom_id res chain seq x y z
N LEU A 1 7.82 -1.67 -2.00
CA LEU A 1 6.62 -1.39 -2.84
C LEU A 1 5.93 -2.72 -3.15
N CYS A 2 4.60 -2.80 -3.04
CA CYS A 2 3.84 -4.03 -3.31
C CYS A 2 3.73 -4.30 -4.82
N ARG A 3 4.86 -4.39 -5.53
CA ARG A 3 4.89 -4.47 -7.00
C ARG A 3 4.22 -5.74 -7.54
N TRP A 4 4.02 -6.77 -6.73
CA TRP A 4 3.26 -7.97 -7.07
C TRP A 4 1.74 -7.75 -7.17
N PHE A 5 1.23 -6.56 -6.82
CA PHE A 5 -0.18 -6.21 -6.94
C PHE A 5 -0.46 -5.57 -8.31
N HIS A 6 -1.43 -6.10 -9.03
CA HIS A 6 -1.83 -5.63 -10.36
C HIS A 6 -3.28 -5.14 -10.30
N PRO A 7 -3.52 -3.81 -10.29
CA PRO A 7 -4.85 -3.26 -10.06
C PRO A 7 -5.82 -3.55 -11.21
N ASN A 8 -5.33 -3.66 -12.45
CA ASN A 8 -6.19 -3.55 -13.63
C ASN A 8 -6.31 -4.82 -14.49
N ILE A 9 -5.78 -5.95 -14.02
CA ILE A 9 -5.79 -7.20 -14.80
C ILE A 9 -6.91 -8.16 -14.38
N SER A 10 -7.44 -8.90 -15.35
CA SER A 10 -8.37 -10.03 -15.17
C SER A 10 -7.65 -11.33 -14.80
N GLY A 11 -8.43 -12.37 -14.50
CA GLY A 11 -7.90 -13.73 -14.33
C GLY A 11 -7.18 -14.22 -15.57
N ILE A 12 -7.80 -14.08 -16.75
CA ILE A 12 -7.23 -14.52 -18.02
C ILE A 12 -5.92 -13.76 -18.34
N GLU A 13 -5.89 -12.45 -18.12
CA GLU A 13 -4.67 -11.65 -18.29
C GLU A 13 -3.57 -12.06 -17.30
N ALA A 14 -3.94 -12.35 -16.05
CA ALA A 14 -3.00 -12.85 -15.04
C ALA A 14 -2.43 -14.23 -15.38
N GLU A 15 -3.25 -15.16 -15.86
CA GLU A 15 -2.80 -16.48 -16.33
C GLU A 15 -1.80 -16.34 -17.46
N LYS A 16 -2.14 -15.54 -18.49
CA LYS A 16 -1.25 -15.26 -19.61
C LYS A 16 0.08 -14.67 -19.13
N LEU A 17 0.06 -13.69 -18.23
CA LEU A 17 1.26 -13.07 -17.68
C LEU A 17 2.13 -14.08 -16.92
N LEU A 18 1.53 -14.89 -16.05
CA LEU A 18 2.22 -15.88 -15.25
C LEU A 18 2.84 -17.00 -16.11
N LEU A 19 2.11 -17.49 -17.12
CA LEU A 19 2.59 -18.53 -18.03
C LEU A 19 3.68 -18.03 -18.98
N THR A 20 3.59 -16.78 -19.44
CA THR A 20 4.56 -16.22 -20.40
C THR A 20 5.81 -15.64 -19.74
N ARG A 21 5.69 -15.07 -18.54
CA ARG A 21 6.78 -14.33 -17.88
C ARG A 21 7.19 -14.89 -16.52
N GLY A 22 6.31 -15.66 -15.88
CA GLY A 22 6.59 -16.27 -14.58
C GLY A 22 7.31 -17.61 -14.72
N VAL A 23 7.68 -18.19 -13.58
CA VAL A 23 8.16 -19.57 -13.43
C VAL A 23 7.32 -20.28 -12.35
N HIS A 24 7.56 -21.56 -12.10
CA HIS A 24 6.94 -22.25 -10.97
C HIS A 24 7.17 -21.47 -9.66
N GLY A 25 6.09 -21.21 -8.91
CA GLY A 25 6.11 -20.41 -7.69
C GLY A 25 6.00 -18.90 -7.93
N SER A 26 5.87 -18.45 -9.19
CA SER A 26 5.56 -17.05 -9.47
C SER A 26 4.14 -16.70 -9.06
N PHE A 27 3.93 -15.53 -8.49
CA PHE A 27 2.61 -15.10 -8.03
C PHE A 27 2.36 -13.62 -8.26
N LEU A 28 1.08 -13.26 -8.33
CA LEU A 28 0.62 -11.88 -8.31
C LEU A 28 -0.73 -11.80 -7.58
N ALA A 29 -1.04 -10.65 -7.01
CA ALA A 29 -2.37 -10.36 -6.47
C ALA A 29 -3.09 -9.36 -7.36
N ARG A 30 -4.41 -9.45 -7.42
CA ARG A 30 -5.27 -8.56 -8.22
C ARG A 30 -6.65 -8.46 -7.60
N PRO A 31 -7.43 -7.43 -7.92
CA PRO A 31 -8.85 -7.37 -7.56
C PRO A 31 -9.64 -8.52 -8.18
N SER A 32 -10.68 -8.96 -7.49
CA SER A 32 -11.62 -9.96 -8.00
C SER A 32 -12.62 -9.33 -8.97
N LYS A 33 -12.72 -9.87 -10.18
CA LYS A 33 -13.76 -9.46 -11.15
C LYS A 33 -15.09 -10.15 -10.90
N SER A 34 -15.10 -11.34 -10.29
CA SER A 34 -16.34 -12.07 -10.02
C SER A 34 -17.08 -11.57 -8.78
N ASN A 35 -16.32 -11.07 -7.79
CA ASN A 35 -16.84 -10.56 -6.52
C ASN A 35 -16.24 -9.17 -6.25
N PRO A 36 -16.94 -8.07 -6.59
CA PRO A 36 -16.46 -6.72 -6.28
C PRO A 36 -16.19 -6.55 -4.77
N GLY A 37 -15.04 -5.97 -4.42
CA GLY A 37 -14.57 -5.80 -3.05
C GLY A 37 -13.60 -6.88 -2.55
N ASP A 38 -13.61 -8.06 -3.17
CA ASP A 38 -12.66 -9.14 -2.88
C ASP A 38 -11.40 -9.05 -3.75
N PHE A 39 -10.37 -9.82 -3.38
CA PHE A 39 -9.12 -9.93 -4.14
C PHE A 39 -8.87 -11.38 -4.59
N THR A 40 -7.87 -11.58 -5.44
CA THR A 40 -7.45 -12.90 -5.92
C THR A 40 -5.94 -12.97 -6.00
N LEU A 41 -5.35 -13.96 -5.34
CA LEU A 41 -3.96 -14.35 -5.48
C LEU A 41 -3.85 -15.38 -6.61
N SER A 42 -3.14 -15.02 -7.67
CA SER A 42 -2.89 -15.90 -8.83
C SER A 42 -1.47 -16.44 -8.74
N VAL A 43 -1.31 -17.76 -8.75
CA VAL A 43 -0.03 -18.43 -8.52
C VAL A 43 0.23 -19.44 -9.63
N ARG A 44 1.41 -19.35 -10.27
CA ARG A 44 1.88 -20.34 -11.23
C ARG A 44 2.46 -21.54 -10.51
N ARG A 45 1.95 -22.72 -10.87
CA ARG A 45 2.44 -24.01 -10.41
C ARG A 45 2.73 -24.86 -11.63
N ASN A 46 4.02 -25.07 -11.90
CA ASN A 46 4.47 -25.76 -13.12
C ASN A 46 3.93 -25.02 -14.35
N ASP A 47 3.09 -25.69 -15.14
CA ASP A 47 2.49 -25.16 -16.36
C ASP A 47 1.02 -24.76 -16.19
N GLU A 48 0.54 -24.69 -14.93
CA GLU A 48 -0.82 -24.27 -14.59
C GLU A 48 -0.82 -23.05 -13.67
N VAL A 49 -1.95 -22.35 -13.63
CA VAL A 49 -2.15 -21.19 -12.75
C VAL A 49 -3.36 -21.45 -11.87
N THR A 50 -3.16 -21.37 -10.56
CA THR A 50 -4.23 -21.46 -9.57
C THR A 50 -4.66 -20.06 -9.13
N HIS A 51 -5.97 -19.84 -9.02
CA HIS A 51 -6.54 -18.61 -8.47
C HIS A 51 -7.15 -18.85 -7.09
N ILE A 52 -6.65 -18.14 -6.09
CA ILE A 52 -7.07 -18.24 -4.70
C ILE A 52 -7.77 -16.94 -4.34
N LYS A 53 -9.05 -17.00 -3.99
CA LYS A 53 -9.77 -15.78 -3.62
C LYS A 53 -9.42 -15.37 -2.20
N ILE A 54 -9.32 -14.06 -2.01
CA ILE A 54 -9.08 -13.39 -0.74
C ILE A 54 -10.33 -12.59 -0.44
N GLN A 55 -10.99 -12.88 0.66
CA GLN A 55 -12.17 -12.14 1.09
C GLN A 55 -11.73 -10.91 1.86
N ASN A 56 -12.36 -9.77 1.58
CA ASN A 56 -12.25 -8.57 2.40
C ASN A 56 -13.61 -8.30 3.07
N THR A 57 -13.69 -8.44 4.40
CA THR A 57 -14.94 -8.21 5.12
C THR A 57 -15.13 -6.75 5.57
N GLY A 58 -14.12 -5.90 5.37
CA GLY A 58 -14.00 -4.58 5.99
C GLY A 58 -13.26 -4.58 7.32
N ASP A 59 -13.13 -5.75 7.98
CA ASP A 59 -12.41 -5.90 9.25
C ASP A 59 -11.02 -6.52 9.08
N TYR A 60 -10.87 -7.42 8.10
CA TYR A 60 -9.64 -8.17 7.83
C TYR A 60 -9.68 -8.81 6.44
N TYR A 61 -8.50 -9.26 5.98
CA TYR A 61 -8.31 -10.08 4.80
C TYR A 61 -8.15 -11.54 5.19
N ASP A 62 -8.88 -12.45 4.55
CA ASP A 62 -8.71 -13.89 4.77
C ASP A 62 -8.70 -14.71 3.47
N LEU A 63 -8.11 -15.91 3.56
CA LEU A 63 -8.11 -16.91 2.49
C LEU A 63 -9.09 -18.02 2.86
N TYR A 64 -10.36 -17.89 2.46
CA TYR A 64 -11.38 -18.95 2.56
C TYR A 64 -11.37 -19.73 3.89
N GLY A 65 -11.45 -19.01 5.01
CA GLY A 65 -11.48 -19.63 6.35
C GLY A 65 -10.12 -19.99 6.94
N GLY A 66 -9.02 -19.56 6.31
CA GLY A 66 -7.67 -19.63 6.85
C GLY A 66 -7.35 -18.55 7.89
N GLU A 67 -6.09 -18.16 7.90
CA GLU A 67 -5.57 -17.09 8.75
C GLU A 67 -6.11 -15.71 8.32
N LYS A 68 -6.22 -14.78 9.28
CA LYS A 68 -6.75 -13.41 9.08
C LYS A 68 -5.62 -12.39 9.19
N PHE A 69 -5.62 -11.38 8.32
CA PHE A 69 -4.56 -10.38 8.19
C PHE A 69 -5.13 -8.96 8.15
N ALA A 70 -4.34 -7.98 8.59
CA ALA A 70 -4.76 -6.57 8.59
C ALA A 70 -4.68 -5.97 7.19
N THR A 71 -3.70 -6.39 6.40
CA THR A 71 -3.43 -5.87 5.05
C THR A 71 -3.12 -7.00 4.08
N LEU A 72 -3.28 -6.73 2.78
CA LEU A 72 -2.92 -7.68 1.73
C LEU A 72 -1.40 -7.93 1.70
N ALA A 73 -0.61 -6.90 2.01
CA ALA A 73 0.84 -7.01 2.09
C ALA A 73 1.30 -7.99 3.17
N GLU A 74 0.66 -7.93 4.36
CA GLU A 74 0.95 -8.86 5.46
C GLU A 74 0.56 -10.29 5.13
N LEU A 75 -0.58 -10.48 4.47
CA LEU A 75 -1.02 -11.80 3.99
C LEU A 75 0.03 -12.41 3.06
N VAL A 76 0.47 -11.65 2.05
CA VAL A 76 1.48 -12.11 1.09
C VAL A 76 2.81 -12.39 1.79
N GLN A 77 3.26 -11.49 2.68
CA GLN A 77 4.49 -11.68 3.44
C GLN A 77 4.45 -12.97 4.27
N TYR A 78 3.36 -13.21 5.00
CA TYR A 78 3.20 -14.38 5.86
C TYR A 78 3.33 -15.69 5.08
N TYR A 79 2.64 -15.83 3.94
CA TYR A 79 2.70 -17.05 3.13
C TYR A 79 3.97 -17.16 2.28
N THR A 80 4.70 -16.07 2.08
CA THR A 80 6.03 -16.10 1.44
C THR A 80 7.10 -16.58 2.43
N GLU A 81 7.03 -16.17 3.70
CA GLU A 81 7.97 -16.58 4.74
C GLU A 81 7.69 -17.98 5.29
N GLN A 82 6.41 -18.35 5.46
CA GLN A 82 5.99 -19.65 6.00
C GLN A 82 5.56 -20.62 4.89
N GLN A 83 6.53 -21.11 4.13
CA GLN A 83 6.33 -22.11 3.06
C GLN A 83 5.63 -23.37 3.62
N GLY A 84 4.69 -23.94 2.87
CA GLY A 84 3.98 -25.17 3.25
C GLY A 84 2.62 -25.00 3.94
N LEU A 85 2.23 -23.77 4.30
CA LEU A 85 0.94 -23.48 4.95
C LEU A 85 -0.20 -23.24 3.96
N LEU A 86 0.08 -22.65 2.80
CA LEU A 86 -0.93 -22.42 1.78
C LEU A 86 -1.17 -23.71 1.01
N ARG A 87 -2.40 -24.22 1.04
CA ARG A 87 -2.76 -25.52 0.45
C ARG A 87 -4.05 -25.46 -0.35
N GLU A 88 -4.13 -26.27 -1.38
CA GLU A 88 -5.38 -26.53 -2.11
C GLU A 88 -6.29 -27.49 -1.35
N LYS A 89 -7.53 -27.65 -1.85
CA LYS A 89 -8.50 -28.63 -1.33
C LYS A 89 -7.99 -30.08 -1.39
N ASN A 90 -7.10 -30.39 -2.33
CA ASN A 90 -6.45 -31.68 -2.48
C ASN A 90 -5.19 -31.83 -1.57
N SER A 91 -4.96 -30.89 -0.64
CA SER A 91 -3.80 -30.82 0.26
C SER A 91 -2.44 -30.53 -0.38
N ASN A 92 -2.38 -30.26 -1.68
CA ASN A 92 -1.15 -29.84 -2.35
C ASN A 92 -0.69 -28.47 -1.85
N VAL A 93 0.61 -28.34 -1.62
CA VAL A 93 1.23 -27.08 -1.18
C VAL A 93 1.30 -26.11 -2.36
N ILE A 94 0.94 -24.86 -2.08
CA ILE A 94 1.11 -23.71 -2.97
C ILE A 94 2.25 -22.87 -2.40
N GLU A 95 3.31 -22.70 -3.18
CA GLU A 95 4.49 -21.93 -2.78
C GLU A 95 4.46 -20.54 -3.41
N LEU A 96 4.59 -19.51 -2.59
CA LEU A 96 4.78 -18.14 -3.05
C LEU A 96 6.29 -17.86 -3.03
N LYS A 97 6.94 -17.92 -4.20
CA LYS A 97 8.41 -17.77 -4.32
C LYS A 97 8.81 -16.49 -5.01
N TYR A 98 8.20 -16.20 -6.16
CA TYR A 98 8.66 -15.13 -7.04
C TYR A 98 7.54 -14.13 -7.33
N PRO A 99 7.53 -12.95 -6.69
CA PRO A 99 6.55 -11.93 -7.03
C PRO A 99 6.67 -11.51 -8.50
N LEU A 100 5.62 -11.69 -9.29
CA LEU A 100 5.56 -11.19 -10.67
C LEU A 100 5.14 -9.73 -10.62
N ASN A 101 6.11 -8.84 -10.80
CA ASN A 101 5.88 -7.41 -10.66
C ASN A 101 4.99 -6.84 -11.78
N CYS A 102 4.10 -5.92 -11.41
CA CYS A 102 3.29 -5.10 -12.29
C CYS A 102 4.21 -4.26 -13.17
N GLN A 103 3.83 -4.14 -14.45
CA GLN A 103 4.54 -3.30 -15.41
C GLN A 103 4.17 -1.83 -15.28
N ASP A 104 3.17 -1.50 -14.46
CA ASP A 104 2.90 -0.12 -14.08
C ASP A 104 4.18 0.43 -13.44
N PRO A 105 4.75 1.49 -14.04
CA PRO A 105 6.16 1.85 -13.83
C PRO A 105 6.42 2.37 -12.40
N THR A 106 5.36 2.73 -11.67
CA THR A 106 5.43 3.23 -10.30
C THR A 106 4.04 3.26 -9.63
N SER A 107 4.03 3.15 -8.30
CA SER A 107 2.85 3.32 -7.44
C SER A 107 2.85 4.68 -6.71
N GLU A 108 3.67 5.63 -7.17
CA GLU A 108 3.85 6.91 -6.51
C GLU A 108 2.67 7.86 -6.76
N ARG A 109 2.33 8.71 -5.78
CA ARG A 109 1.17 9.62 -5.85
C ARG A 109 1.24 10.68 -6.95
N TRP A 110 2.44 10.95 -7.45
CA TRP A 110 2.65 11.83 -8.59
C TRP A 110 2.42 11.13 -9.93
N TYR A 111 2.20 9.81 -9.98
CA TYR A 111 1.85 9.10 -11.21
C TYR A 111 0.34 9.05 -11.40
N HIS A 112 -0.12 9.59 -12.53
CA HIS A 112 -1.54 9.77 -12.86
C HIS A 112 -1.97 8.87 -14.03
N GLY A 113 -1.13 7.92 -14.45
CA GLY A 113 -1.45 6.96 -15.50
C GLY A 113 -1.93 7.64 -16.78
N HIS A 114 -3.10 7.22 -17.27
CA HIS A 114 -3.71 7.75 -18.48
C HIS A 114 -4.35 9.13 -18.24
N LEU A 115 -3.53 10.18 -18.29
CA LEU A 115 -3.96 11.57 -18.19
C LEU A 115 -3.53 12.33 -19.46
N THR A 116 -4.43 13.11 -20.05
CA THR A 116 -4.09 13.91 -21.23
C THR A 116 -3.22 15.12 -20.87
N GLY A 117 -2.48 15.66 -21.84
CA GLY A 117 -1.71 16.90 -21.62
C GLY A 117 -2.60 18.07 -21.17
N LYS A 118 -3.76 18.24 -21.81
CA LYS A 118 -4.73 19.30 -21.49
C LYS A 118 -5.32 19.16 -20.09
N GLU A 119 -5.63 17.94 -19.65
CA GLU A 119 -6.12 17.69 -18.29
C GLU A 119 -5.03 17.95 -17.26
N ALA A 120 -3.79 17.54 -17.53
CA ALA A 120 -2.65 17.83 -16.67
C ALA A 120 -2.41 19.35 -16.54
N GLU A 121 -2.46 20.09 -17.64
CA GLU A 121 -2.37 21.56 -17.65
C GLU A 121 -3.46 22.19 -16.78
N LYS A 122 -4.71 21.76 -16.97
CA LYS A 122 -5.86 22.25 -16.20
C LYS A 122 -5.68 21.97 -14.70
N LEU A 123 -5.34 20.74 -14.33
CA LEU A 123 -5.17 20.33 -12.94
C LEU A 123 -4.05 21.11 -12.25
N LEU A 124 -2.88 21.21 -12.90
CA LEU A 124 -1.73 21.92 -12.36
C LEU A 124 -1.99 23.42 -12.27
N THR A 125 -2.67 24.02 -13.25
CA THR A 125 -2.97 25.47 -13.23
C THR A 125 -4.04 25.84 -12.20
N GLU A 126 -5.10 25.02 -12.06
CA GLU A 126 -6.22 25.32 -11.17
C GLU A 126 -5.91 25.01 -9.70
N LYS A 127 -5.16 23.94 -9.43
CA LYS A 127 -4.97 23.39 -8.08
C LYS A 127 -3.50 23.34 -7.65
N GLY A 128 -2.57 23.46 -8.59
CA GLY A 128 -1.14 23.36 -8.32
C GLY A 128 -0.55 24.69 -7.84
N LYS A 129 0.65 24.59 -7.29
CA LYS A 129 1.55 25.72 -7.01
C LYS A 129 2.82 25.59 -7.85
N PRO A 130 3.57 26.66 -8.11
CA PRO A 130 4.84 26.57 -8.82
C PRO A 130 5.77 25.51 -8.21
N GLY A 131 6.33 24.67 -9.08
CA GLY A 131 7.07 23.45 -8.74
C GLY A 131 6.22 22.20 -8.46
N SER A 132 4.89 22.27 -8.66
CA SER A 132 4.04 21.07 -8.59
C SER A 132 4.21 20.24 -9.83
N PHE A 133 4.35 18.92 -9.69
CA PHE A 133 4.56 18.03 -10.83
C PHE A 133 3.73 16.75 -10.75
N LEU A 134 3.46 16.16 -11.91
CA LEU A 134 2.88 14.84 -12.07
C LEU A 134 3.52 14.12 -13.27
N VAL A 135 3.46 12.79 -13.29
CA VAL A 135 3.87 11.95 -14.42
C VAL A 135 2.66 11.22 -14.95
N ARG A 136 2.54 11.16 -16.27
CA ARG A 136 1.43 10.54 -17.00
C ARG A 136 1.95 9.75 -18.19
N GLU A 137 1.13 8.88 -18.75
CA GLU A 137 1.45 8.17 -19.99
C GLU A 137 1.53 9.14 -21.18
N SER A 138 2.42 8.85 -22.12
CA SER A 138 2.52 9.60 -23.36
C SER A 138 1.39 9.21 -24.32
N GLN A 139 0.59 10.20 -24.72
CA GLN A 139 -0.46 10.00 -25.72
C GLN A 139 0.08 9.92 -27.15
N SER A 140 1.24 10.55 -27.41
CA SER A 140 1.84 10.59 -28.74
C SER A 140 2.73 9.38 -29.02
N LYS A 141 3.30 8.76 -27.98
CA LYS A 141 4.18 7.59 -28.12
C LYS A 141 3.87 6.54 -27.05
N PRO A 142 3.07 5.51 -27.38
CA PRO A 142 2.74 4.44 -26.44
C PRO A 142 3.99 3.77 -25.86
N GLY A 143 4.01 3.59 -24.53
CA GLY A 143 5.14 3.05 -23.78
C GLY A 143 6.10 4.10 -23.21
N ASP A 144 6.07 5.33 -23.71
CA ASP A 144 6.75 6.48 -23.12
C ASP A 144 5.86 7.20 -22.09
N PHE A 145 6.45 8.08 -21.30
CA PHE A 145 5.78 8.86 -20.25
C PHE A 145 6.04 10.36 -20.43
N VAL A 146 5.31 11.20 -19.71
CA VAL A 146 5.48 12.65 -19.70
C VAL A 146 5.47 13.17 -18.27
N LEU A 147 6.52 13.86 -17.87
CA LEU A 147 6.60 14.64 -16.63
C LEU A 147 6.05 16.04 -16.90
N SER A 148 4.92 16.37 -16.27
CA SER A 148 4.24 17.66 -16.39
C SER A 148 4.50 18.48 -15.13
N VAL A 149 5.04 19.69 -15.26
CA VAL A 149 5.50 20.52 -14.14
C VAL A 149 4.94 21.93 -14.27
N LEU A 150 4.31 22.45 -13.22
CA LEU A 150 3.91 23.86 -13.16
C LEU A 150 5.14 24.73 -12.85
N THR A 151 5.57 25.54 -13.80
CA THR A 151 6.74 26.43 -13.68
C THR A 151 6.31 27.88 -13.45
N ASN A 152 7.22 28.69 -12.89
CA ASN A 152 7.09 30.15 -12.89
C ASN A 152 7.91 30.69 -14.06
N GLU A 153 7.43 31.74 -14.74
CA GLU A 153 8.30 32.50 -15.63
C GLU A 153 9.19 33.51 -14.89
N ASP A 154 10.42 33.64 -15.37
CA ASP A 154 11.33 34.76 -15.12
C ASP A 154 10.93 35.97 -15.99
N LYS A 155 11.29 37.17 -15.52
CA LYS A 155 10.88 38.50 -16.03
C LYS A 155 10.87 38.64 -17.57
N MET A 156 9.69 38.80 -18.17
CA MET A 156 9.51 39.53 -19.44
C MET A 156 8.65 40.78 -19.24
N GLU A 157 9.00 41.85 -19.96
CA GLU A 157 8.60 43.25 -19.73
C GLU A 157 7.12 43.60 -19.99
N THR A 158 6.25 42.63 -20.30
CA THR A 158 4.85 42.91 -20.65
C THR A 158 3.86 42.15 -19.75
N GLY A 159 3.64 42.72 -18.57
CA GLY A 159 2.30 43.04 -18.05
C GLY A 159 1.34 41.95 -17.58
N ASP A 160 1.34 40.71 -18.10
CA ASP A 160 0.32 39.71 -17.73
C ASP A 160 0.96 38.38 -17.27
N ARG A 161 0.78 38.10 -15.97
CA ARG A 161 1.45 37.02 -15.25
C ARG A 161 0.58 35.76 -15.28
N LYS A 162 0.98 34.72 -16.01
CA LYS A 162 0.36 33.39 -15.84
C LYS A 162 1.42 32.30 -15.69
N PRO A 163 1.32 31.45 -14.66
CA PRO A 163 2.12 30.24 -14.58
C PRO A 163 1.77 29.33 -15.77
N HIS A 164 2.76 28.61 -16.29
CA HIS A 164 2.59 27.66 -17.39
C HIS A 164 3.04 26.27 -16.98
N VAL A 165 2.62 25.26 -17.74
CA VAL A 165 2.98 23.87 -17.48
C VAL A 165 3.96 23.40 -18.53
N THR A 166 5.17 23.03 -18.08
CA THR A 166 6.19 22.41 -18.92
C THR A 166 5.94 20.91 -19.00
N HIS A 167 5.98 20.35 -20.20
CA HIS A 167 5.89 18.91 -20.44
C HIS A 167 7.24 18.35 -20.91
N VAL A 168 7.86 17.51 -20.07
CA VAL A 168 9.11 16.82 -20.37
C VAL A 168 8.81 15.38 -20.76
N MET A 169 9.24 14.98 -21.96
CA MET A 169 9.08 13.60 -22.40
C MET A 169 10.03 12.68 -21.63
N ILE A 170 9.54 11.52 -21.22
CA ILE A 170 10.33 10.44 -20.62
C ILE A 170 10.26 9.24 -21.55
N HIS A 171 11.39 8.84 -22.10
CA HIS A 171 11.52 7.70 -22.99
C HIS A 171 11.74 6.42 -22.19
N TYR A 172 11.06 5.35 -22.59
CA TYR A 172 11.38 4.01 -22.13
C TYR A 172 12.12 3.26 -23.24
N GLN A 173 13.41 2.99 -23.02
CA GLN A 173 14.26 2.32 -23.99
C GLN A 173 14.59 0.91 -23.51
N VAL A 174 14.14 -0.10 -24.24
CA VAL A 174 14.55 -1.48 -24.02
C VAL A 174 16.00 -1.63 -24.47
N GLY A 175 16.88 -2.12 -23.60
CA GLY A 175 18.25 -2.46 -23.96
C GLY A 175 18.27 -3.33 -25.21
N ASN A 176 19.04 -2.92 -26.22
CA ASN A 176 19.30 -3.77 -27.37
C ASN A 176 20.07 -4.99 -26.81
N VAL A 177 19.44 -6.16 -26.78
CA VAL A 177 20.19 -7.42 -26.67
C VAL A 177 20.91 -7.56 -28.01
N GLU A 178 22.05 -6.88 -28.11
CA GLU A 178 23.02 -7.15 -29.14
C GLU A 178 23.36 -8.64 -29.03
N LYS A 179 23.01 -9.39 -30.08
CA LYS A 179 23.47 -10.76 -30.30
C LYS A 179 24.98 -10.75 -30.55
N HIS A 180 25.78 -10.40 -29.56
CA HIS A 180 27.22 -10.60 -29.58
C HIS A 180 27.50 -12.05 -29.22
N GLY A 181 27.60 -12.89 -30.26
CA GLY A 181 28.13 -14.24 -30.16
C GLY A 181 29.58 -14.17 -29.66
N TRP A 182 29.79 -14.57 -28.41
CA TRP A 182 31.11 -14.91 -27.92
C TRP A 182 31.37 -16.38 -28.24
N VAL A 183 32.11 -16.61 -29.33
CA VAL A 183 32.92 -17.82 -29.45
C VAL A 183 34.29 -17.48 -28.86
N THR A 184 34.87 -18.46 -28.15
CA THR A 184 36.18 -18.51 -27.44
C THR A 184 36.10 -18.08 -25.96
N GLN A 185 36.63 -18.80 -24.97
CA GLN A 185 37.61 -19.88 -24.94
C GLN A 185 37.36 -20.76 -23.69
N LEU A 186 37.10 -22.07 -23.88
CA LEU A 186 36.91 -23.03 -22.79
C LEU A 186 38.25 -23.30 -22.09
N GLY A 187 38.43 -22.75 -20.90
CA GLY A 187 39.28 -23.34 -19.88
C GLY A 187 38.51 -24.46 -19.19
N ALA A 188 39.09 -25.65 -19.14
CA ALA A 188 38.47 -26.87 -18.64
C ALA A 188 37.92 -26.70 -17.20
N VAL A 189 36.61 -26.95 -17.02
CA VAL A 189 35.97 -27.13 -15.71
C VAL A 189 35.68 -28.63 -15.53
N PRO A 190 35.98 -29.24 -14.37
CA PRO A 190 35.77 -30.67 -14.15
C PRO A 190 34.29 -31.08 -14.28
N SER A 191 34.08 -32.27 -14.86
CA SER A 191 32.80 -32.84 -15.26
C SER A 191 31.92 -33.34 -14.10
N SER A 192 31.64 -32.51 -13.09
CA SER A 192 30.71 -32.84 -12.00
C SER A 192 29.75 -31.73 -11.58
N LEU A 193 29.60 -30.67 -12.38
CA LEU A 193 28.65 -29.56 -12.10
C LEU A 193 27.88 -29.11 -13.37
N THR A 194 27.50 -30.04 -14.24
CA THR A 194 26.54 -29.75 -15.33
C THR A 194 25.12 -29.92 -14.81
N GLY A 195 24.67 -28.96 -14.02
CA GLY A 195 23.30 -28.89 -13.52
C GLY A 195 23.00 -27.50 -13.01
N VAL A 196 22.07 -26.81 -13.67
CA VAL A 196 21.53 -25.49 -13.33
C VAL A 196 22.40 -24.27 -13.73
N LEU A 197 22.60 -24.09 -15.03
CA LEU A 197 22.59 -22.75 -15.61
C LEU A 197 21.36 -22.65 -16.53
N SER A 198 20.18 -22.68 -15.92
CA SER A 198 18.93 -22.35 -16.59
C SER A 198 18.89 -20.84 -16.81
N PHE A 199 18.87 -20.45 -18.08
CA PHE A 199 18.57 -19.13 -18.58
C PHE A 199 17.42 -18.49 -17.78
N PHE A 200 17.73 -17.46 -16.99
CA PHE A 200 16.73 -16.47 -16.62
C PHE A 200 16.35 -15.73 -17.91
N PRO A 201 15.06 -15.58 -18.25
CA PRO A 201 14.68 -14.41 -19.01
C PRO A 201 14.88 -13.24 -18.04
N LEU A 202 16.05 -12.59 -18.12
CA LEU A 202 16.16 -11.22 -17.64
C LEU A 202 14.98 -10.47 -18.26
N GLN A 203 14.22 -9.74 -17.44
CA GLN A 203 13.34 -8.71 -17.97
C GLN A 203 14.17 -7.90 -18.98
N PRO A 204 13.63 -7.54 -20.16
CA PRO A 204 14.29 -6.56 -20.99
C PRO A 204 14.60 -5.37 -20.06
N ASP A 205 15.87 -5.07 -19.90
CA ASP A 205 16.46 -4.08 -19.02
C ASP A 205 16.16 -2.68 -19.56
N GLY A 206 14.86 -2.39 -19.63
CA GLY A 206 14.35 -1.13 -20.11
C GLY A 206 14.67 -0.03 -19.11
N LYS A 207 15.32 1.02 -19.58
CA LYS A 207 15.66 2.18 -18.76
C LYS A 207 14.85 3.41 -19.18
N TYR A 208 14.67 4.32 -18.24
CA TYR A 208 13.99 5.58 -18.41
C TYR A 208 14.99 6.72 -18.57
N ASP A 209 14.74 7.63 -19.50
CA ASP A 209 15.54 8.84 -19.71
C ASP A 209 14.66 10.00 -20.22
N VAL A 210 15.15 11.24 -20.17
CA VAL A 210 14.41 12.45 -20.63
C VAL A 210 14.93 12.99 -21.97
N GLY A 211 15.53 12.14 -22.81
CA GLY A 211 16.11 12.51 -24.10
C GLY A 211 17.61 12.83 -24.07
N GLY A 212 18.29 12.62 -22.92
CA GLY A 212 19.72 12.81 -22.74
C GLY A 212 20.16 12.72 -21.26
N GLY A 213 21.43 12.41 -21.02
CA GLY A 213 21.99 12.29 -19.67
C GLY A 213 21.93 10.88 -19.07
N GLU A 214 21.68 10.80 -17.76
CA GLU A 214 21.59 9.54 -17.02
C GLU A 214 20.34 8.72 -17.41
N ARG A 215 20.47 7.40 -17.28
CA ARG A 215 19.39 6.43 -17.52
C ARG A 215 19.04 5.75 -16.20
N PHE A 216 17.76 5.60 -15.94
CA PHE A 216 17.22 5.13 -14.66
C PHE A 216 16.51 3.80 -14.81
N ASP A 217 16.60 2.95 -13.79
CA ASP A 217 15.93 1.64 -13.82
C ASP A 217 14.42 1.76 -13.54
N THR A 218 13.99 2.85 -12.89
CA THR A 218 12.57 3.11 -12.59
C THR A 218 12.20 4.58 -12.78
N LEU A 219 10.93 4.88 -13.06
CA LEU A 219 10.42 6.25 -13.05
C LEU A 219 10.63 6.94 -11.69
N THR A 220 10.60 6.17 -10.61
CA THR A 220 10.85 6.70 -9.26
C THR A 220 12.27 7.21 -9.12
N ASP A 221 13.25 6.45 -9.60
CA ASP A 221 14.66 6.86 -9.53
C ASP A 221 14.91 8.11 -10.39
N LEU A 222 14.29 8.16 -11.58
CA LEU A 222 14.32 9.34 -12.46
C LEU A 222 13.77 10.58 -11.75
N VAL A 223 12.59 10.48 -11.14
CA VAL A 223 11.95 11.61 -10.45
C VAL A 223 12.76 12.04 -9.22
N GLU A 224 13.26 11.13 -8.40
CA GLU A 224 14.08 11.47 -7.24
C GLU A 224 15.42 12.11 -7.62
N HIS A 225 16.02 11.67 -8.73
CA HIS A 225 17.20 12.34 -9.29
C HIS A 225 16.87 13.79 -9.67
N TYR A 226 15.84 14.02 -10.48
CA TYR A 226 15.51 15.38 -10.95
C TYR A 226 14.87 16.29 -9.90
N LYS A 227 14.43 15.74 -8.75
CA LYS A 227 14.10 16.53 -7.55
C LYS A 227 15.34 17.14 -6.91
N LYS A 228 16.47 16.42 -6.91
CA LYS A 228 17.75 16.90 -6.36
C LYS A 228 18.55 17.72 -7.37
N ASN A 229 18.43 17.36 -8.65
CA ASN A 229 19.14 17.98 -9.77
C ASN A 229 18.11 18.57 -10.76
N PRO A 230 17.65 19.82 -10.57
CA PRO A 230 16.63 20.43 -11.43
C PRO A 230 17.04 20.48 -12.90
N MET A 231 16.09 20.24 -13.81
CA MET A 231 16.33 20.34 -15.25
C MET A 231 16.36 21.81 -15.69
N VAL A 232 17.03 22.10 -16.80
CA VAL A 232 17.08 23.45 -17.40
C VAL A 232 16.55 23.39 -18.83
N GLU A 233 15.59 24.24 -19.14
CA GLU A 233 15.04 24.40 -20.50
C GLU A 233 16.03 25.12 -21.42
N LYS A 234 15.83 25.00 -22.74
CA LYS A 234 16.62 25.76 -23.73
C LYS A 234 16.48 27.28 -23.60
N SER A 235 15.38 27.73 -23.01
CA SER A 235 15.13 29.13 -22.64
C SER A 235 16.01 29.62 -21.49
N GLY A 236 16.67 28.70 -20.76
CA GLY A 236 17.40 28.98 -19.52
C GLY A 236 16.56 28.83 -18.25
N ALA A 237 15.26 28.57 -18.37
CA ALA A 237 14.36 28.39 -17.21
C ALA A 237 14.65 27.08 -16.47
N VAL A 238 14.66 27.13 -15.13
CA VAL A 238 14.92 25.96 -14.28
C VAL A 238 13.61 25.28 -13.88
N VAL A 239 13.45 24.01 -14.24
CA VAL A 239 12.29 23.18 -13.92
C VAL A 239 12.53 22.49 -12.59
N HIS A 240 11.94 23.05 -11.52
CA HIS A 240 12.04 22.50 -10.18
C HIS A 240 10.90 21.52 -9.86
N LEU A 241 11.24 20.28 -9.50
CA LEU A 241 10.29 19.32 -8.95
C LEU A 241 10.21 19.50 -7.42
N LYS A 242 9.36 20.42 -6.95
CA LYS A 242 9.27 20.76 -5.53
C LYS A 242 8.30 19.87 -4.78
N GLN A 243 7.08 19.74 -5.28
CA GLN A 243 6.04 18.94 -4.64
C GLN A 243 5.28 18.07 -5.64
N PRO A 244 5.00 16.79 -5.30
CA PRO A 244 4.11 15.98 -6.11
C PRO A 244 2.70 16.59 -6.11
N PHE A 245 2.07 16.65 -7.27
CA PHE A 245 0.68 17.07 -7.39
C PHE A 245 -0.22 15.91 -6.97
N ASN A 246 -0.61 15.94 -5.70
CA ASN A 246 -1.51 14.97 -5.09
C ASN A 246 -2.97 15.37 -5.37
N ALA A 247 -3.67 14.64 -6.23
CA ALA A 247 -5.08 14.92 -6.57
C ALA A 247 -6.07 14.74 -5.41
N THR A 248 -5.64 14.12 -4.31
CA THR A 248 -6.47 13.81 -3.12
C THR A 248 -6.59 14.98 -2.13
N ARG A 249 -5.72 16.00 -2.20
CA ARG A 249 -5.81 17.16 -1.30
C ARG A 249 -6.88 18.14 -1.80
N ILE A 250 -7.93 18.32 -1.02
CA ILE A 250 -9.07 19.16 -1.38
C ILE A 250 -9.38 20.17 -0.27
N ASN A 251 -9.98 21.29 -0.65
CA ASN A 251 -10.60 22.19 0.32
C ASN A 251 -11.89 21.54 0.84
N ALA A 252 -12.10 21.54 2.17
CA ALA A 252 -13.28 20.95 2.79
C ALA A 252 -14.60 21.48 2.23
N ALA A 253 -14.65 22.77 1.86
CA ALA A 253 -15.82 23.39 1.24
C ALA A 253 -16.19 22.77 -0.13
N ASN A 254 -15.24 22.09 -0.78
CA ASN A 254 -15.41 21.49 -2.10
C ASN A 254 -15.56 19.96 -2.04
N ILE A 255 -15.76 19.37 -0.86
CA ILE A 255 -15.88 17.92 -0.69
C ILE A 255 -17.01 17.33 -1.53
N GLU A 256 -18.16 18.00 -1.61
CA GLU A 256 -19.31 17.53 -2.41
C GLU A 256 -18.97 17.43 -3.90
N ASN A 257 -18.20 18.40 -4.41
CA ASN A 257 -17.76 18.40 -5.81
C ASN A 257 -16.77 17.27 -6.06
N ARG A 258 -15.86 16.99 -5.10
CA ARG A 258 -14.93 15.86 -5.21
C ARG A 258 -15.66 14.52 -5.17
N VAL A 259 -16.64 14.37 -4.28
CA VAL A 259 -17.47 13.15 -4.20
C VAL A 259 -18.22 12.92 -5.52
N LYS A 260 -18.81 13.97 -6.11
CA LYS A 260 -19.45 13.89 -7.43
C LYS A 260 -18.47 13.46 -8.51
N GLU A 261 -17.24 13.98 -8.48
CA GLU A 261 -16.17 13.61 -9.43
C GLU A 261 -15.74 12.15 -9.28
N LEU A 262 -15.51 11.68 -8.05
CA LEU A 262 -15.12 10.30 -7.74
C LEU A 262 -16.22 9.28 -8.05
N ASN A 263 -17.48 9.71 -8.07
CA ASN A 263 -18.62 8.88 -8.48
C ASN A 263 -18.80 8.78 -10.00
N LYS A 264 -18.12 9.62 -10.80
CA LYS A 264 -18.21 9.51 -12.27
C LYS A 264 -17.58 8.20 -12.71
N MET A 265 -18.26 7.49 -13.59
CA MET A 265 -17.66 6.39 -14.35
C MET A 265 -16.72 7.03 -15.39
N ALA A 266 -15.49 6.56 -15.52
CA ALA A 266 -14.63 6.97 -16.63
C ALA A 266 -15.33 6.61 -17.95
N ASP A 267 -15.54 7.59 -18.83
CA ASP A 267 -16.34 7.42 -20.04
C ASP A 267 -15.72 6.39 -21.03
N HIS A 268 -16.61 5.61 -21.65
CA HIS A 268 -16.42 4.79 -22.87
C HIS A 268 -15.53 3.54 -22.85
N SER A 269 -15.27 2.92 -21.69
CA SER A 269 -14.96 1.48 -21.69
C SER A 269 -15.83 0.74 -20.68
N GLU A 270 -16.31 -0.46 -21.03
CA GLU A 270 -17.00 -1.41 -20.13
C GLU A 270 -16.18 -1.78 -18.87
N LYS A 271 -15.03 -1.15 -18.63
CA LYS A 271 -14.04 -1.44 -17.59
C LYS A 271 -13.83 -0.31 -16.58
N ALA A 272 -14.56 0.80 -16.66
CA ALA A 272 -14.32 1.95 -15.80
C ALA A 272 -14.71 1.69 -14.33
N LYS A 273 -13.70 1.57 -13.47
CA LYS A 273 -13.88 1.54 -12.02
C LYS A 273 -14.15 2.96 -11.54
N GLN A 274 -14.97 3.11 -10.49
CA GLN A 274 -15.31 4.42 -9.92
C GLN A 274 -14.05 5.08 -9.34
N GLY A 275 -13.91 6.41 -9.44
CA GLY A 275 -12.72 7.13 -8.98
C GLY A 275 -12.36 6.89 -7.50
N PHE A 276 -13.33 6.61 -6.64
CA PHE A 276 -13.08 6.19 -5.25
C PHE A 276 -12.21 4.93 -5.16
N TRP A 277 -12.48 3.97 -6.03
CA TRP A 277 -11.77 2.70 -6.04
C TRP A 277 -10.31 2.90 -6.44
N GLU A 278 -10.05 3.73 -7.45
CA GLU A 278 -8.69 4.06 -7.89
C GLU A 278 -7.87 4.74 -6.79
N GLU A 279 -8.43 5.75 -6.12
CA GLU A 279 -7.75 6.42 -5.00
C GLU A 279 -7.50 5.49 -3.82
N PHE A 280 -8.45 4.61 -3.50
CA PHE A 280 -8.30 3.61 -2.43
C PHE A 280 -7.16 2.64 -2.73
N GLU A 281 -7.07 2.13 -3.96
CA GLU A 281 -6.01 1.20 -4.38
C GLU A 281 -4.63 1.86 -4.40
N MET A 282 -4.55 3.14 -4.78
CA MET A 282 -3.30 3.91 -4.66
C MET A 282 -2.81 3.97 -3.20
N LEU A 283 -3.72 4.06 -2.22
CA LEU A 283 -3.36 4.01 -0.80
C LEU A 283 -2.86 2.61 -0.42
N GLN A 284 -3.54 1.55 -0.84
CA GLN A 284 -3.15 0.16 -0.56
C GLN A 284 -1.73 -0.17 -1.03
N GLN A 285 -1.31 0.35 -2.18
CA GLN A 285 0.05 0.12 -2.71
C GLN A 285 1.16 0.70 -1.81
N GLN A 286 0.82 1.65 -0.92
CA GLN A 286 1.75 2.24 0.04
C GLN A 286 1.95 1.40 1.30
N GLU A 287 1.10 0.39 1.57
CA GLU A 287 1.19 -0.46 2.77
C GLU A 287 2.56 -1.12 2.91
N CYS A 288 3.21 -1.50 1.80
CA CYS A 288 4.56 -2.07 1.83
C CYS A 288 5.65 -1.09 2.31
N LYS A 289 5.37 0.22 2.44
CA LYS A 289 6.26 1.20 3.07
C LYS A 289 6.08 1.26 4.60
N LEU A 290 5.02 0.64 5.13
CA LEU A 290 4.59 0.70 6.53
C LEU A 290 4.71 -0.65 7.24
N LEU A 291 5.61 -1.52 6.78
CA LEU A 291 5.93 -2.79 7.44
C LEU A 291 6.78 -2.54 8.70
N TYR A 292 6.15 -2.00 9.75
CA TYR A 292 6.79 -1.76 11.03
C TYR A 292 6.88 -3.06 11.87
N PRO A 293 7.86 -3.15 12.79
CA PRO A 293 7.99 -4.28 13.70
C PRO A 293 6.74 -4.48 14.56
N ARG A 294 6.39 -5.75 14.82
CA ARG A 294 5.25 -6.21 15.62
C ARG A 294 5.66 -7.38 16.53
N LYS A 295 6.93 -7.40 16.95
CA LYS A 295 7.57 -8.53 17.62
C LYS A 295 6.95 -8.82 18.98
N GLU A 296 6.50 -7.78 19.69
CA GLU A 296 5.90 -7.92 21.01
C GLU A 296 4.58 -8.70 20.96
N GLY A 297 3.77 -8.47 19.92
CA GLY A 297 2.53 -9.22 19.69
C GLY A 297 2.74 -10.67 19.23
N GLN A 298 3.91 -10.99 18.69
CA GLN A 298 4.27 -12.34 18.21
C GLN A 298 4.80 -13.25 19.32
N ARG A 299 5.14 -12.70 20.49
CA ARG A 299 5.66 -13.46 21.64
C ARG A 299 4.70 -14.59 22.03
N PRO A 300 5.22 -15.79 22.38
CA PRO A 300 4.38 -16.93 22.77
C PRO A 300 3.34 -16.60 23.84
N GLU A 301 3.72 -15.79 24.83
CA GLU A 301 2.90 -15.39 25.98
C GLU A 301 1.76 -14.46 25.57
N ASN A 302 1.96 -13.67 24.51
CA ASN A 302 1.00 -12.67 24.03
C ASN A 302 0.04 -13.20 22.96
N LYS A 303 0.31 -14.39 22.38
CA LYS A 303 -0.53 -14.97 21.32
C LYS A 303 -2.01 -15.08 21.70
N ALA A 304 -2.30 -15.50 22.93
CA ALA A 304 -3.67 -15.64 23.43
C ALA A 304 -4.34 -14.30 23.78
N LYS A 305 -3.58 -13.20 23.81
CA LYS A 305 -4.09 -11.84 24.02
C LYS A 305 -4.53 -11.18 22.72
N ASN A 306 -4.27 -11.79 21.57
CA ASN A 306 -4.66 -11.29 20.25
C ASN A 306 -5.96 -11.95 19.77
N ARG A 307 -6.96 -11.15 19.41
CA ARG A 307 -8.22 -11.64 18.82
C ARG A 307 -7.97 -12.31 17.46
N TYR A 308 -7.05 -11.74 16.70
CA TYR A 308 -6.59 -12.29 15.44
C TYR A 308 -5.07 -12.47 15.50
N LYS A 309 -4.61 -13.68 15.16
CA LYS A 309 -3.21 -14.08 15.30
C LYS A 309 -2.23 -13.18 14.54
N ASN A 310 -2.64 -12.61 13.41
CA ASN A 310 -1.77 -11.82 12.53
C ASN A 310 -2.17 -10.34 12.45
N ILE A 311 -3.08 -9.86 13.31
CA ILE A 311 -3.41 -8.43 13.44
C ILE A 311 -2.85 -7.97 14.77
N LEU A 312 -1.65 -7.40 14.71
CA LEU A 312 -0.80 -7.11 15.87
C LEU A 312 -0.45 -5.63 15.91
N PRO A 313 -0.29 -5.05 17.11
CA PRO A 313 0.06 -3.65 17.25
C PRO A 313 1.51 -3.41 16.81
N PHE A 314 1.79 -2.24 16.23
CA PHE A 314 3.17 -1.84 15.94
C PHE A 314 3.95 -1.59 17.23
N ASP A 315 5.17 -2.12 17.34
CA ASP A 315 5.98 -2.04 18.55
C ASP A 315 6.31 -0.58 18.92
N THR A 316 6.44 0.30 17.92
CA THR A 316 6.83 1.71 18.10
C THR A 316 5.74 2.60 18.68
N THR A 317 4.48 2.20 18.54
CA THR A 317 3.33 2.99 19.00
C THR A 317 2.39 2.21 19.90
N ARG A 318 2.76 0.99 20.32
CA ARG A 318 1.90 0.16 21.17
C ARG A 318 1.69 0.82 22.53
N VAL A 319 0.56 0.53 23.14
CA VAL A 319 0.35 0.84 24.54
C VAL A 319 1.08 -0.21 25.38
N ALA A 320 1.97 0.24 26.26
CA ALA A 320 2.61 -0.60 27.27
C ALA A 320 1.87 -0.40 28.60
N LEU A 321 1.41 -1.49 29.22
CA LEU A 321 0.76 -1.43 30.52
C LEU A 321 1.80 -1.17 31.61
N ARG A 322 1.51 -0.22 32.50
CA ARG A 322 2.32 0.17 33.65
C ARG A 322 1.86 -0.55 34.91
N ASP A 323 2.72 -0.53 35.94
CA ASP A 323 2.45 -1.12 37.25
C ASP A 323 2.10 -2.63 37.19
N VAL A 324 2.72 -3.33 36.25
CA VAL A 324 2.58 -4.78 36.05
C VAL A 324 3.73 -5.55 36.71
N ASP A 325 3.53 -6.83 36.97
CA ASP A 325 4.59 -7.71 37.47
C ASP A 325 5.59 -8.01 36.35
N GLU A 326 6.78 -7.38 36.40
CA GLU A 326 7.86 -7.56 35.43
C GLU A 326 8.40 -9.00 35.40
N SER A 327 8.17 -9.78 36.46
CA SER A 327 8.59 -11.20 36.50
C SER A 327 7.70 -12.08 35.61
N VAL A 328 6.51 -11.60 35.23
CA VAL A 328 5.57 -12.30 34.34
C VAL A 328 5.80 -11.83 32.91
N PRO A 329 6.35 -12.66 32.01
CA PRO A 329 6.62 -12.24 30.64
C PRO A 329 5.32 -11.90 29.90
N GLY A 330 5.31 -10.74 29.21
CA GLY A 330 4.14 -10.26 28.47
C GLY A 330 3.05 -9.63 29.35
N SER A 331 3.32 -9.36 30.64
CA SER A 331 2.38 -8.67 31.53
C SER A 331 2.07 -7.23 31.06
N ASP A 332 3.03 -6.58 30.37
CA ASP A 332 2.91 -5.22 29.84
C ASP A 332 2.11 -5.12 28.52
N TYR A 333 1.63 -6.25 27.98
CA TYR A 333 1.07 -6.32 26.64
C TYR A 333 -0.44 -6.17 26.58
N ILE A 334 -0.90 -5.26 25.71
CA ILE A 334 -2.26 -5.16 25.19
C ILE A 334 -2.21 -4.90 23.66
N ASN A 335 -3.16 -5.45 22.91
CA ASN A 335 -3.27 -5.20 21.47
C ASN A 335 -3.95 -3.84 21.22
N ALA A 336 -3.15 -2.77 21.36
CA ALA A 336 -3.57 -1.39 21.17
C ALA A 336 -2.40 -0.50 20.73
N ASN A 337 -2.68 0.56 19.96
CA ASN A 337 -1.71 1.57 19.54
C ASN A 337 -2.20 3.00 19.79
N TYR A 338 -1.28 3.90 20.14
CA TYR A 338 -1.51 5.34 20.14
C TYR A 338 -1.59 5.87 18.71
N ILE A 339 -2.64 6.65 18.43
CA ILE A 339 -2.86 7.34 17.16
C ILE A 339 -2.87 8.84 17.43
N LYS A 340 -1.88 9.55 16.88
CA LYS A 340 -1.73 11.00 17.03
C LYS A 340 -2.08 11.67 15.69
N SER A 341 -2.94 12.69 15.74
CA SER A 341 -3.14 13.56 14.59
C SER A 341 -1.96 14.53 14.51
N ILE A 342 -1.11 14.40 13.49
CA ILE A 342 0.01 15.31 13.24
C ILE A 342 -0.41 16.23 12.07
N PRO A 343 -0.63 17.53 12.31
CA PRO A 343 -0.84 18.49 11.23
C PRO A 343 0.39 18.58 10.31
N GLU A 344 0.19 18.53 8.99
CA GLU A 344 1.28 18.61 8.00
C GLU A 344 2.08 19.94 8.06
N ASP A 345 1.53 20.98 8.70
CA ASP A 345 2.09 22.34 8.74
C ASP A 345 2.99 22.61 9.96
N GLY A 346 3.26 21.61 10.79
CA GLY A 346 4.23 21.71 11.90
C GLY A 346 3.86 22.72 12.99
N ARG A 347 2.63 23.24 12.99
CA ARG A 347 2.14 24.14 14.05
C ARG A 347 1.90 23.34 15.34
N ASN A 348 2.19 23.98 16.48
CA ASN A 348 2.22 23.38 17.81
C ASN A 348 1.12 22.33 18.04
N SER A 349 1.58 21.11 18.31
CA SER A 349 0.78 19.89 18.55
C SER A 349 0.10 19.88 19.93
N GLU A 350 0.09 21.00 20.66
CA GLU A 350 -0.34 21.07 22.06
C GLU A 350 -1.83 20.79 22.28
N HIS A 351 -2.65 20.82 21.23
CA HIS A 351 -4.11 20.66 21.33
C HIS A 351 -4.70 19.59 20.39
N CYS A 352 -3.87 18.71 19.82
CA CYS A 352 -4.37 17.61 19.00
C CYS A 352 -4.90 16.47 19.87
N LYS A 353 -6.12 16.00 19.56
CA LYS A 353 -6.67 14.80 20.20
C LYS A 353 -5.76 13.60 19.93
N ILE A 354 -5.43 12.88 20.99
CA ILE A 354 -4.72 11.61 20.95
C ILE A 354 -5.78 10.52 21.10
N TYR A 355 -5.69 9.49 20.26
CA TYR A 355 -6.60 8.36 20.28
C TYR A 355 -5.82 7.09 20.60
N ILE A 356 -6.53 6.09 21.11
CA ILE A 356 -6.02 4.73 21.23
C ILE A 356 -6.91 3.84 20.38
N ALA A 357 -6.31 3.19 19.38
CA ALA A 357 -6.97 2.16 18.60
C ALA A 357 -6.66 0.79 19.24
N THR A 358 -7.69 0.03 19.62
CA THR A 358 -7.55 -1.28 20.27
C THR A 358 -8.53 -2.28 19.67
N GLN A 359 -8.19 -3.56 19.74
CA GLN A 359 -9.12 -4.63 19.36
C GLN A 359 -10.31 -4.73 20.34
N GLY A 360 -11.39 -5.39 19.90
CA GLY A 360 -12.48 -5.79 20.80
C GLY A 360 -12.00 -6.77 21.88
N CYS A 361 -12.34 -6.51 23.15
CA CYS A 361 -11.80 -7.25 24.30
C CYS A 361 -12.10 -8.75 24.27
N LEU A 362 -11.10 -9.56 24.59
CA LEU A 362 -11.23 -10.99 24.86
C LEU A 362 -11.59 -11.21 26.33
N GLN A 363 -12.04 -12.43 26.68
CA GLN A 363 -12.37 -12.77 28.07
C GLN A 363 -11.15 -12.66 29.01
N THR A 364 -9.95 -12.89 28.47
CA THR A 364 -8.68 -12.86 29.19
C THR A 364 -8.05 -11.47 29.27
N THR A 365 -8.42 -10.54 28.38
CA THR A 365 -7.79 -9.21 28.28
C THR A 365 -8.67 -8.09 28.83
N VAL A 366 -9.75 -8.41 29.56
CA VAL A 366 -10.66 -7.40 30.13
C VAL A 366 -9.94 -6.55 31.18
N ASN A 367 -9.14 -7.19 32.04
CA ASN A 367 -8.40 -6.47 33.09
C ASN A 367 -7.32 -5.59 32.46
N ASP A 368 -6.59 -6.10 31.47
CA ASP A 368 -5.60 -5.36 30.69
C ASP A 368 -6.23 -4.10 30.04
N PHE A 369 -7.45 -4.22 29.51
CA PHE A 369 -8.17 -3.07 28.94
C PHE A 369 -8.48 -1.99 29.98
N TRP A 370 -8.95 -2.36 31.17
CA TRP A 370 -9.23 -1.38 32.22
C TRP A 370 -7.97 -0.77 32.82
N ALA A 371 -6.89 -1.55 32.94
CA ALA A 371 -5.57 -1.03 33.30
C ALA A 371 -5.11 0.04 32.29
N MET A 372 -5.28 -0.22 30.99
CA MET A 372 -5.03 0.77 29.92
C MET A 372 -5.90 2.02 30.09
N VAL A 373 -7.22 1.88 30.25
CA VAL A 373 -8.14 3.02 30.39
C VAL A 373 -7.76 3.89 31.60
N TYR A 374 -7.46 3.25 32.73
CA TYR A 374 -7.07 3.91 33.97
C TYR A 374 -5.72 4.63 33.83
N GLN A 375 -4.68 3.95 33.36
CA GLN A 375 -3.34 4.54 33.26
C GLN A 375 -3.31 5.73 32.28
N GLU A 376 -4.08 5.64 31.18
CA GLU A 376 -4.14 6.68 30.15
C GLU A 376 -5.14 7.78 30.48
N ASN A 377 -5.81 7.69 31.64
CA ASN A 377 -6.81 8.64 32.08
C ASN A 377 -7.88 8.90 31.00
N SER A 378 -8.33 7.83 30.35
CA SER A 378 -9.28 7.90 29.24
C SER A 378 -10.71 8.04 29.75
N HIS A 379 -11.39 9.12 29.34
CA HIS A 379 -12.75 9.45 29.80
C HIS A 379 -13.84 9.14 28.77
N VAL A 380 -13.46 8.80 27.54
CA VAL A 380 -14.42 8.50 26.46
C VAL A 380 -13.99 7.20 25.78
N ILE A 381 -14.90 6.25 25.68
CA ILE A 381 -14.72 5.00 24.95
C ILE A 381 -15.74 4.98 23.82
N VAL A 382 -15.31 4.70 22.59
CA VAL A 382 -16.18 4.59 21.42
C VAL A 382 -16.19 3.14 20.95
N MET A 383 -17.36 2.50 20.95
CA MET A 383 -17.50 1.09 20.52
C MET A 383 -18.25 1.00 19.18
N THR A 384 -17.53 0.65 18.11
CA THR A 384 -18.07 0.69 16.73
C THR A 384 -18.65 -0.65 16.25
N THR A 385 -18.85 -1.63 17.13
CA THR A 385 -19.36 -2.97 16.77
C THR A 385 -20.41 -3.44 17.76
N LYS A 386 -21.38 -4.26 17.34
CA LYS A 386 -22.27 -4.96 18.27
C LYS A 386 -21.53 -6.12 18.95
N GLU A 387 -22.07 -6.66 20.05
CA GLU A 387 -21.41 -7.78 20.75
C GLU A 387 -21.31 -9.04 19.88
N VAL A 388 -22.37 -9.30 19.10
CA VAL A 388 -22.49 -10.44 18.19
C VAL A 388 -22.95 -9.94 16.84
N GLU A 389 -22.17 -10.24 15.81
CA GLU A 389 -22.52 -9.95 14.42
C GLU A 389 -22.50 -11.25 13.62
N ARG A 390 -23.61 -11.54 12.94
CA ARG A 390 -23.78 -12.74 12.09
C ARG A 390 -23.43 -14.06 12.82
N GLY A 391 -23.75 -14.14 14.12
CA GLY A 391 -23.51 -15.32 14.96
C GLY A 391 -22.07 -15.46 15.48
N ARG A 392 -21.17 -14.52 15.19
CA ARG A 392 -19.79 -14.49 15.73
C ARG A 392 -19.66 -13.40 16.78
N VAL A 393 -18.91 -13.69 17.85
CA VAL A 393 -18.68 -12.77 18.96
C VAL A 393 -17.61 -11.74 18.56
N SER A 394 -18.02 -10.53 18.23
CA SER A 394 -17.14 -9.42 17.86
C SER A 394 -16.44 -8.82 19.08
N THR A 395 -17.11 -8.84 20.24
CA THR A 395 -16.56 -8.44 21.56
C THR A 395 -17.12 -9.36 22.65
N SER A 396 -16.34 -9.68 23.70
CA SER A 396 -16.81 -10.61 24.74
C SER A 396 -18.15 -10.17 25.38
N ARG A 397 -19.09 -11.13 25.57
CA ARG A 397 -20.44 -10.87 26.14
C ARG A 397 -20.40 -10.15 27.48
N LYS A 398 -19.42 -10.49 28.33
CA LYS A 398 -19.24 -9.79 29.60
C LYS A 398 -19.02 -8.31 29.33
N HIS A 399 -18.17 -7.93 28.39
CA HIS A 399 -17.81 -6.54 28.18
C HIS A 399 -18.87 -5.71 27.46
N ALA A 400 -19.64 -6.24 26.51
CA ALA A 400 -20.65 -5.40 25.87
C ALA A 400 -21.89 -5.20 26.77
N THR A 401 -22.19 -6.16 27.65
CA THR A 401 -23.12 -5.94 28.77
C THR A 401 -22.50 -5.06 29.87
N LEU A 402 -21.20 -5.19 30.20
CA LEU A 402 -20.50 -4.38 31.23
C LEU A 402 -20.11 -2.96 30.79
N LEU A 403 -19.98 -2.71 29.48
CA LEU A 403 -19.82 -1.39 28.87
C LEU A 403 -21.18 -0.69 28.84
N CYS A 404 -22.26 -1.39 28.45
CA CYS A 404 -23.63 -0.84 28.51
C CYS A 404 -24.20 -0.74 29.94
N THR A 405 -23.72 -1.55 30.88
CA THR A 405 -24.11 -1.52 32.31
C THR A 405 -22.84 -1.52 33.15
N ALA A 406 -22.40 -0.32 33.55
CA ALA A 406 -21.22 -0.11 34.37
C ALA A 406 -21.12 -1.11 35.54
N TYR A 407 -20.22 -2.09 35.41
CA TYR A 407 -19.72 -2.85 36.54
C TYR A 407 -18.20 -2.98 36.40
N LEU A 408 -17.49 -2.01 36.97
CA LEU A 408 -16.05 -2.07 37.07
C LEU A 408 -15.64 -3.31 37.91
N PRO A 409 -14.59 -4.06 37.55
CA PRO A 409 -13.99 -4.97 38.50
C PRO A 409 -13.46 -4.15 39.68
N SER A 410 -14.02 -4.35 40.89
CA SER A 410 -13.48 -3.75 42.12
C SER A 410 -12.00 -4.17 42.28
N PRO A 411 -11.08 -3.24 42.60
CA PRO A 411 -11.27 -1.93 43.22
C PRO A 411 -11.13 -0.72 42.27
N MET A 412 -11.20 -0.88 40.94
CA MET A 412 -11.01 0.25 40.02
C MET A 412 -12.23 1.17 40.03
N ASN A 413 -12.12 2.33 40.69
CA ASN A 413 -13.13 3.38 40.70
C ASN A 413 -12.78 4.44 39.64
N ILE A 414 -13.34 4.31 38.44
CA ILE A 414 -13.11 5.26 37.33
C ILE A 414 -14.35 6.12 37.16
N ASN A 415 -14.52 7.10 38.05
CA ASN A 415 -15.59 8.08 37.96
C ASN A 415 -15.44 8.91 36.67
N GLY A 416 -16.49 8.99 35.85
CA GLY A 416 -16.57 9.94 34.74
C GLY A 416 -16.26 9.41 33.34
N VAL A 417 -16.16 8.09 33.13
CA VAL A 417 -16.02 7.53 31.77
C VAL A 417 -17.38 7.48 31.06
N SER A 418 -17.46 8.12 29.89
CA SER A 418 -18.63 8.07 28.99
C SER A 418 -18.41 7.03 27.89
N LEU A 419 -19.39 6.15 27.66
CA LEU A 419 -19.41 5.23 26.53
C LEU A 419 -20.28 5.80 25.40
N ILE A 420 -19.74 5.83 24.19
CA ILE A 420 -20.42 6.30 22.97
C ILE A 420 -20.58 5.16 21.98
#